data_AF-A0A381Y341-F1
#
_entry.id   AF-A0A381Y341-F1
#
_cell.length_a   1.000
_cell.length_b   1.000
_cell.length_c   1.000
_cell.angle_alpha   90.00
_cell.angle_beta   90.00
_cell.angle_gamma   90.00
#
_symmetry.space_group_name_H-M   'P 1'
#
loop_
_entity.id
_entity.type
_entity.pdbx_description
1 polymer ?
#
loop_
_entity_poly.entity_id
_entity_poly.type
_entity_poly.pdbx_seq_one_letter_code
_entity_poly.pdbx_strand_id
1 'polypeptide(L)'
;MLGLTIFVVGQVGAHAYEGPIHQQLTFSAVRHYNNCIDDDDLRLSALQTRYMAKANAEQADGGFWRGLFRWNFYNRDDQTPRSLMWVVETRLHEGFEQLVGNLDRSNSLADRYSNLGRVVNHLQDMTSPAHVVPVFVSRWWRFNVGDRFDEFPIDEVDLNQRLGADCTQVRGIIQDTLDTGYQDLLRLTAETTFSAVKGDIEGLPFTWEVFWKPDVNPGSFGEYGAAGNNFGRETAFKCANVRRPRCVLLNDDPLYVEFARERHLNAVQTTIAALARLQRAGAGS
;
A
#
# COMPACT_ATOMS: atom_id res chain seq x y z
N MET A 1 22.92 29.16 -35.51
CA MET A 1 22.08 29.11 -34.29
C MET A 1 21.66 27.68 -34.07
N LEU A 2 22.32 26.97 -33.15
CA LEU A 2 21.94 25.63 -32.72
C LEU A 2 21.02 25.79 -31.51
N GLY A 3 19.73 25.46 -31.70
CA GLY A 3 18.74 25.44 -30.62
C GLY A 3 18.96 24.21 -29.75
N LEU A 4 19.32 24.44 -28.48
CA LEU A 4 19.46 23.41 -27.47
C LEU A 4 18.05 23.07 -26.96
N THR A 5 17.46 21.99 -27.46
CA THR A 5 16.20 21.47 -26.91
C THR A 5 16.51 20.76 -25.60
N ILE A 6 16.21 21.41 -24.47
CA ILE A 6 16.28 20.79 -23.16
C ILE A 6 15.08 19.83 -23.06
N PHE A 7 15.34 18.53 -23.20
CA PHE A 7 14.38 17.50 -22.78
C PHE A 7 14.36 17.48 -21.26
N VAL A 8 13.28 17.96 -20.66
CA VAL A 8 12.97 17.71 -19.25
C VAL A 8 12.67 16.22 -19.13
N VAL A 9 13.68 15.45 -18.72
CA VAL A 9 13.53 14.04 -18.35
C VAL A 9 12.74 14.04 -17.03
N GLY A 10 11.42 13.85 -17.12
CA GLY A 10 10.59 13.54 -15.96
C GLY A 10 11.14 12.28 -15.29
N GLN A 11 11.36 12.34 -13.98
CA GLN A 11 11.86 11.20 -13.22
C GLN A 11 10.83 10.07 -13.24
N VAL A 12 11.31 8.85 -13.50
CA VAL A 12 10.52 7.65 -13.75
C VAL A 12 10.66 6.73 -12.53
N GLY A 13 9.59 6.51 -11.76
CA GLY A 13 9.58 5.69 -10.54
C GLY A 13 8.56 4.55 -10.60
N ALA A 14 8.86 3.43 -9.94
CA ALA A 14 7.84 2.49 -9.51
C ALA A 14 7.19 3.11 -8.26
N HIS A 15 5.91 3.44 -8.36
CA HIS A 15 5.13 4.07 -7.31
C HIS A 15 4.05 3.07 -6.87
N ALA A 16 3.77 3.00 -5.56
CA ALA A 16 2.45 2.60 -5.07
C ALA A 16 1.49 3.78 -5.32
N TYR A 17 0.48 3.97 -4.49
CA TYR A 17 -0.37 5.14 -4.52
C TYR A 17 0.44 6.43 -4.73
N GLU A 18 -0.04 7.30 -5.61
CA GLU A 18 0.57 8.62 -5.79
C GLU A 18 0.40 9.47 -4.51
N GLY A 19 1.25 10.47 -4.30
CA GLY A 19 1.18 11.38 -3.14
C GLY A 19 -0.24 11.90 -2.81
N PRO A 20 -1.07 12.30 -3.80
CA PRO A 20 -2.45 12.72 -3.56
C PRO A 20 -3.36 11.61 -2.98
N ILE A 21 -3.16 10.36 -3.38
CA ILE A 21 -3.96 9.22 -2.90
C ILE A 21 -3.56 8.88 -1.46
N HIS A 22 -2.25 8.82 -1.16
CA HIS A 22 -1.77 8.69 0.22
C HIS A 22 -2.32 9.79 1.14
N GLN A 23 -2.34 11.02 0.64
CA GLN A 23 -2.89 12.15 1.37
C GLN A 23 -4.39 11.97 1.66
N GLN A 24 -5.19 11.56 0.67
CA GLN A 24 -6.63 11.32 0.84
C GLN A 24 -6.93 10.17 1.82
N LEU A 25 -6.21 9.05 1.72
CA LEU A 25 -6.32 7.92 2.66
C LEU A 25 -5.97 8.36 4.09
N THR A 26 -4.91 9.14 4.23
CA THR A 26 -4.46 9.69 5.53
C THR A 26 -5.50 10.61 6.14
N PHE A 27 -6.04 11.55 5.37
CA PHE A 27 -7.09 12.45 5.88
C PHE A 27 -8.38 11.70 6.23
N SER A 28 -8.74 10.69 5.42
CA SER A 28 -9.90 9.83 5.71
C SER A 28 -9.73 9.09 7.02
N ALA A 29 -8.56 8.47 7.25
CA ALA A 29 -8.23 7.78 8.48
C ALA A 29 -8.28 8.71 9.71
N VAL A 30 -7.67 9.90 9.62
CA VAL A 30 -7.69 10.87 10.72
C VAL A 30 -9.09 11.38 11.01
N ARG A 31 -9.90 11.65 9.99
CA ARG A 31 -11.30 12.07 10.14
C ARG A 31 -12.08 11.02 10.94
N HIS A 32 -12.01 9.76 10.50
CA HIS A 32 -12.70 8.64 11.16
C HIS A 32 -12.19 8.41 12.58
N TYR A 33 -10.88 8.43 12.78
CA TYR A 33 -10.27 8.29 14.11
C TYR A 33 -10.73 9.40 15.07
N ASN A 34 -10.59 10.68 14.68
CA ASN A 34 -10.95 11.81 15.53
C ASN A 34 -12.44 11.86 15.87
N ASN A 35 -13.30 11.48 14.93
CA ASN A 35 -14.75 11.45 15.15
C ASN A 35 -15.18 10.35 16.13
N CYS A 36 -14.36 9.31 16.29
CA CYS A 36 -14.71 8.10 17.05
C CYS A 36 -13.96 7.92 18.36
N ILE A 37 -13.00 8.81 18.63
CA ILE A 37 -12.32 8.89 19.91
C ILE A 37 -13.07 9.85 20.84
N ASP A 38 -13.36 9.36 22.05
CA ASP A 38 -14.07 10.10 23.09
C ASP A 38 -13.14 11.01 23.92
N ASP A 39 -11.84 10.68 23.98
CA ASP A 39 -10.83 11.43 24.71
C ASP A 39 -10.21 12.53 23.84
N ASP A 40 -10.43 13.79 24.21
CA ASP A 40 -9.93 14.96 23.49
C ASP A 40 -8.39 15.00 23.40
N ASP A 41 -7.68 14.45 24.40
CA ASP A 41 -6.22 14.45 24.42
C ASP A 41 -5.61 13.45 23.41
N LEU A 42 -6.40 12.46 22.99
CA LEU A 42 -6.02 11.49 21.98
C LEU A 42 -6.33 11.96 20.55
N ARG A 43 -7.11 13.05 20.37
CA ARG A 43 -7.47 13.54 19.03
C ARG A 43 -6.29 14.23 18.35
N LEU A 44 -6.14 13.99 17.05
CA LEU A 44 -5.15 14.71 16.24
C LEU A 44 -5.63 16.13 15.95
N SER A 45 -4.78 17.12 16.26
CA SER A 45 -4.95 18.49 15.78
C SER A 45 -4.72 18.59 14.27
N ALA A 46 -5.19 19.70 13.69
CA ALA A 46 -4.97 20.00 12.28
C ALA A 46 -3.47 20.10 11.93
N LEU A 47 -2.64 20.59 12.84
CA LEU A 47 -1.20 20.71 12.61
C LEU A 47 -0.50 19.34 12.58
N GLN A 48 -0.82 18.47 13.55
CA GLN A 48 -0.32 17.09 13.60
C GLN A 48 -0.70 16.31 12.34
N THR A 49 -1.98 16.44 11.92
CA THR A 49 -2.50 15.85 10.69
C THR A 49 -1.73 16.32 9.46
N ARG A 50 -1.42 17.63 9.37
CA ARG A 50 -0.67 18.20 8.23
C ARG A 50 0.76 17.69 8.17
N TYR A 51 1.46 17.59 9.29
CA TYR A 51 2.82 17.01 9.31
C TYR A 51 2.81 15.57 8.80
N MET A 52 1.87 14.77 9.29
CA MET A 52 1.73 13.37 8.87
C MET A 52 1.37 13.24 7.39
N ALA A 53 0.31 13.91 6.93
CA ALA A 53 -0.14 13.83 5.54
C ALA A 53 0.91 14.35 4.55
N LYS A 54 1.64 15.41 4.91
CA LYS A 54 2.75 15.93 4.10
C LYS A 54 3.89 14.91 3.99
N ALA A 55 4.36 14.39 5.12
CA ALA A 55 5.47 13.44 5.12
C ALA A 55 5.11 12.12 4.43
N ASN A 56 3.86 11.67 4.55
CA ASN A 56 3.35 10.51 3.82
C ASN A 56 3.40 10.73 2.30
N ALA A 57 2.81 11.83 1.81
CA ALA A 57 2.82 12.14 0.38
C ALA A 57 4.24 12.37 -0.17
N GLU A 58 5.10 13.10 0.56
CA GLU A 58 6.49 13.33 0.16
C GLU A 58 7.32 12.04 0.11
N GLN A 59 7.01 11.04 0.93
CA GLN A 59 7.67 9.74 0.89
C GLN A 59 7.34 8.97 -0.40
N ALA A 60 6.06 9.02 -0.83
CA ALA A 60 5.59 8.43 -2.08
C ALA A 60 6.25 9.09 -3.30
N ASP A 61 6.30 10.42 -3.32
CA ASP A 61 6.89 11.21 -4.41
C ASP A 61 8.43 11.17 -4.39
N GLY A 62 9.03 11.07 -3.20
CA GLY A 62 10.47 11.04 -2.94
C GLY A 62 11.15 9.76 -3.39
N GLY A 63 10.38 8.72 -3.72
CA GLY A 63 10.84 7.50 -4.35
C GLY A 63 11.83 6.71 -3.50
N PHE A 64 11.52 6.55 -2.22
CA PHE A 64 12.16 5.59 -1.32
C PHE A 64 12.24 4.18 -1.95
N TRP A 65 11.18 3.75 -2.65
CA TRP A 65 11.16 2.51 -3.41
C TRP A 65 12.14 2.46 -4.60
N ARG A 66 12.53 3.62 -5.17
CA ARG A 66 13.60 3.67 -6.21
C ARG A 66 14.91 3.10 -5.69
N GLY A 67 15.15 3.19 -4.38
CA GLY A 67 16.29 2.60 -3.67
C GLY A 67 16.13 1.10 -3.44
N LEU A 68 14.97 0.65 -2.96
CA LEU A 68 14.69 -0.77 -2.67
C LEU A 68 14.69 -1.66 -3.93
N PHE A 69 14.19 -1.16 -5.07
CA PHE A 69 14.30 -1.89 -6.35
C PHE A 69 15.73 -1.87 -6.94
N ARG A 70 16.62 -1.00 -6.45
CA ARG A 70 18.04 -0.93 -6.84
C ARG A 70 19.00 -1.60 -5.85
N TRP A 71 18.62 -1.74 -4.59
CA TRP A 71 19.45 -2.33 -3.54
C TRP A 71 19.04 -3.80 -3.31
N ASN A 72 20.01 -4.68 -3.53
CA ASN A 72 20.05 -6.11 -3.20
C ASN A 72 19.52 -7.12 -4.21
N PHE A 73 19.87 -6.92 -5.49
CA PHE A 73 20.10 -8.02 -6.43
C PHE A 73 21.52 -8.61 -6.31
N TYR A 74 21.99 -8.89 -5.08
CA TYR A 74 23.15 -9.75 -4.87
C TYR A 74 23.25 -10.18 -3.39
N ASN A 75 22.79 -11.39 -3.06
CA ASN A 75 23.73 -12.43 -2.61
C ASN A 75 23.07 -13.81 -2.70
N ARG A 76 23.78 -14.71 -3.38
CA ARG A 76 23.44 -16.11 -3.58
C ARG A 76 24.23 -16.85 -2.51
N ASP A 77 23.54 -17.32 -1.47
CA ASP A 77 23.88 -18.48 -0.63
C ASP A 77 23.14 -18.34 0.71
N ASP A 78 21.96 -18.95 0.81
CA ASP A 78 21.69 -19.79 1.98
C ASP A 78 20.46 -20.69 1.73
N GLN A 79 20.68 -21.97 1.94
CA GLN A 79 19.72 -23.04 1.71
C GLN A 79 18.78 -23.16 2.92
N THR A 80 17.51 -22.84 2.75
CA THR A 80 16.37 -23.38 3.52
C THR A 80 15.08 -23.00 2.81
N PRO A 81 14.03 -23.85 2.76
CA PRO A 81 12.75 -23.46 2.18
C PRO A 81 12.07 -22.46 3.15
N ARG A 82 12.14 -21.17 2.82
CA ARG A 82 11.54 -20.08 3.59
C ARG A 82 10.30 -19.56 2.86
N SER A 83 9.29 -19.12 3.59
CA SER A 83 8.06 -18.56 3.01
C SER A 83 8.37 -17.28 2.22
N LEU A 84 7.56 -17.00 1.20
CA LEU A 84 7.69 -15.81 0.33
C LEU A 84 7.73 -14.50 1.15
N MET A 85 6.93 -14.44 2.22
CA MET A 85 6.85 -13.28 3.10
C MET A 85 8.11 -13.04 3.90
N TRP A 86 8.91 -14.06 4.25
CA TRP A 86 10.14 -13.86 5.02
C TRP A 86 11.19 -12.99 4.28
N VAL A 87 11.24 -13.05 2.95
CA VAL A 87 12.18 -12.26 2.14
C VAL A 87 11.70 -10.82 1.94
N VAL A 88 10.38 -10.61 1.86
CA VAL A 88 9.78 -9.28 1.89
C VAL A 88 9.92 -8.67 3.29
N GLU A 89 9.67 -9.46 4.33
CA GLU A 89 9.84 -9.13 5.75
C GLU A 89 11.27 -8.70 6.04
N THR A 90 12.29 -9.47 5.67
CA THR A 90 13.70 -9.13 5.95
C THR A 90 14.20 -7.90 5.20
N ARG A 91 13.78 -7.70 3.94
CA ARG A 91 14.23 -6.59 3.10
C ARG A 91 13.53 -5.26 3.41
N LEU A 92 12.29 -5.32 3.89
CA LEU A 92 11.55 -4.16 4.39
C LEU A 92 11.82 -3.90 5.88
N HIS A 93 12.28 -4.91 6.63
CA HIS A 93 12.53 -4.81 8.07
C HIS A 93 13.50 -3.70 8.41
N GLU A 94 14.73 -3.70 7.89
CA GLU A 94 15.76 -2.79 8.37
C GLU A 94 15.39 -1.31 8.14
N GLY A 95 14.81 -1.00 6.96
CA GLY A 95 14.36 0.35 6.63
C GLY A 95 13.14 0.78 7.45
N PHE A 96 12.17 -0.11 7.64
CA PHE A 96 10.96 0.18 8.40
C PHE A 96 11.22 0.22 9.91
N GLU A 97 12.09 -0.66 10.44
CA GLU A 97 12.58 -0.62 11.82
C GLU A 97 13.31 0.68 12.12
N GLN A 98 14.15 1.16 11.20
CA GLN A 98 14.79 2.46 11.34
C GLN A 98 13.76 3.59 11.41
N LEU A 99 12.70 3.54 10.59
CA LEU A 99 11.62 4.53 10.63
C LEU A 99 10.84 4.49 11.94
N VAL A 100 10.50 3.30 12.44
CA VAL A 100 9.86 3.12 13.75
C VAL A 100 10.77 3.64 14.86
N GLY A 101 12.06 3.29 14.85
CA GLY A 101 13.03 3.81 15.82
C GLY A 101 13.24 5.33 15.73
N ASN A 102 13.04 5.94 14.56
CA ASN A 102 13.03 7.41 14.42
C ASN A 102 11.75 8.03 15.02
N LEU A 103 10.60 7.37 14.85
CA LEU A 103 9.35 7.77 15.50
C LEU A 103 9.50 7.74 17.03
N ASP A 104 10.05 6.67 17.59
CA ASP A 104 10.22 6.51 19.03
C ASP A 104 11.19 7.54 19.65
N ARG A 105 12.19 7.99 18.88
CA ARG A 105 13.18 9.00 19.30
C ARG A 105 12.78 10.44 18.98
N SER A 106 11.57 10.66 18.47
CA SER A 106 11.13 11.98 18.04
C SER A 106 10.87 12.90 19.25
N ASN A 107 11.63 13.99 19.33
CA ASN A 107 11.55 14.94 20.45
C ASN A 107 10.63 16.13 20.16
N SER A 108 10.39 16.46 18.89
CA SER A 108 9.52 17.55 18.48
C SER A 108 8.19 17.02 17.93
N LEU A 109 7.13 17.83 18.06
CA LEU A 109 5.83 17.53 17.47
C LEU A 109 5.95 17.30 15.95
N ALA A 110 6.69 18.16 15.25
CA ALA A 110 6.86 18.07 13.81
C ALA A 110 7.55 16.76 13.41
N ASP A 111 8.62 16.37 14.10
CA ASP A 111 9.34 15.12 13.82
C ASP A 111 8.48 13.90 14.11
N ARG A 112 7.78 13.89 15.25
CA ARG A 112 6.93 12.76 15.66
C ARG A 112 5.88 12.46 14.62
N TYR A 113 5.13 13.46 14.18
CA TYR A 113 4.06 13.24 13.20
C TYR A 113 4.59 13.09 11.77
N SER A 114 5.73 13.68 11.42
CA SER A 114 6.37 13.42 10.12
C SER A 114 6.89 11.98 10.02
N ASN A 115 7.50 11.46 11.08
CA ASN A 115 7.95 10.08 11.14
C ASN A 115 6.78 9.10 11.16
N LEU A 116 5.67 9.43 11.85
CA LEU A 116 4.44 8.65 11.73
C LEU A 116 3.93 8.65 10.28
N GLY A 117 3.97 9.80 9.58
CA GLY A 117 3.58 9.87 8.17
C GLY A 117 4.39 8.93 7.28
N ARG A 118 5.70 8.80 7.53
CA ARG A 118 6.56 7.85 6.81
C ARG A 118 6.25 6.39 7.15
N VAL A 119 5.93 6.08 8.40
CA VAL A 119 5.48 4.75 8.82
C VAL A 119 4.16 4.41 8.13
N VAL A 120 3.18 5.32 8.17
CA VAL A 120 1.87 5.17 7.53
C VAL A 120 2.00 4.99 6.01
N ASN A 121 2.93 5.69 5.35
CA ASN A 121 3.21 5.50 3.93
C ASN A 121 3.50 4.02 3.60
N HIS A 122 4.40 3.38 4.36
CA HIS A 122 4.75 1.97 4.14
C HIS A 122 3.58 1.03 4.42
N LEU A 123 2.79 1.31 5.46
CA LEU A 123 1.59 0.53 5.75
C LEU A 123 0.59 0.62 4.59
N GLN A 124 0.36 1.83 4.05
CA GLN A 124 -0.52 2.03 2.90
C GLN A 124 0.04 1.36 1.63
N ASP A 125 1.35 1.41 1.41
CA ASP A 125 2.00 0.72 0.28
C ASP A 125 1.77 -0.80 0.31
N MET A 126 1.75 -1.41 1.49
CA MET A 126 1.47 -2.84 1.63
C MET A 126 0.01 -3.21 1.32
N THR A 127 -0.86 -2.23 1.05
CA THR A 127 -2.20 -2.47 0.51
C THR A 127 -2.24 -2.51 -1.01
N SER A 128 -1.16 -2.10 -1.68
CA SER A 128 -1.00 -2.22 -3.13
C SER A 128 -0.54 -3.63 -3.53
N PRO A 129 -1.27 -4.29 -4.45
CA PRO A 129 -0.87 -5.60 -4.99
C PRO A 129 0.54 -5.63 -5.59
N ALA A 130 0.93 -4.58 -6.32
CA ALA A 130 2.23 -4.49 -6.98
C ALA A 130 3.40 -4.39 -5.99
N HIS A 131 3.13 -4.02 -4.74
CA HIS A 131 4.12 -3.89 -3.68
C HIS A 131 4.29 -5.18 -2.87
N VAL A 132 3.23 -5.97 -2.70
CA VAL A 132 3.31 -7.28 -2.03
C VAL A 132 3.63 -8.43 -3.00
N VAL A 133 3.38 -8.23 -4.28
CA VAL A 133 3.89 -9.04 -5.38
C VAL A 133 4.80 -8.14 -6.20
N PRO A 134 6.08 -7.97 -5.82
CA PRO A 134 6.96 -7.03 -6.51
C PRO A 134 7.14 -7.47 -7.97
N VAL A 135 6.40 -6.85 -8.87
CA VAL A 135 6.36 -7.21 -10.29
C VAL A 135 7.58 -6.61 -11.00
N PHE A 136 8.41 -7.45 -11.60
CA PHE A 136 9.54 -6.97 -12.40
C PHE A 136 9.11 -6.56 -13.81
N VAL A 137 9.25 -5.27 -14.15
CA VAL A 137 9.07 -4.76 -15.51
C VAL A 137 10.33 -5.01 -16.35
N SER A 138 10.44 -6.18 -16.98
CA SER A 138 11.62 -6.59 -17.76
C SER A 138 11.93 -5.78 -19.04
N ARG A 139 11.33 -4.59 -19.26
CA ARG A 139 11.46 -3.83 -20.51
C ARG A 139 11.56 -2.32 -20.31
N TRP A 140 12.81 -1.85 -20.21
CA TRP A 140 13.28 -0.49 -19.94
C TRP A 140 13.02 0.59 -21.02
N TRP A 141 12.13 0.42 -22.01
CA TRP A 141 11.97 1.41 -23.12
C TRP A 141 10.56 1.94 -23.37
N ARG A 142 9.62 1.82 -22.40
CA ARG A 142 8.32 2.50 -22.51
C ARG A 142 7.98 3.22 -21.20
N PHE A 143 7.95 4.54 -21.32
CA PHE A 143 7.56 5.51 -20.31
C PHE A 143 6.10 5.28 -19.85
N ASN A 144 5.91 4.48 -18.81
CA ASN A 144 4.99 4.65 -17.66
C ASN A 144 5.15 3.40 -16.76
N VAL A 145 5.60 3.56 -15.51
CA VAL A 145 6.03 2.46 -14.61
C VAL A 145 5.25 2.37 -13.30
N GLY A 146 4.18 3.14 -13.14
CA GLY A 146 3.20 2.93 -12.07
C GLY A 146 2.29 1.74 -12.38
N ASP A 147 1.89 0.99 -11.35
CA ASP A 147 0.81 0.03 -11.50
C ASP A 147 -0.52 0.77 -11.64
N ARG A 148 -1.41 0.32 -12.53
CA ARG A 148 -2.70 1.00 -12.74
C ARG A 148 -3.64 0.91 -11.56
N PHE A 149 -3.45 -0.08 -10.69
CA PHE A 149 -4.18 -0.12 -9.43
C PHE A 149 -3.84 1.07 -8.54
N ASP A 150 -2.58 1.50 -8.53
CA ASP A 150 -2.13 2.59 -7.67
C ASP A 150 -2.70 3.96 -8.06
N GLU A 151 -3.17 4.09 -9.30
CA GLU A 151 -3.88 5.26 -9.82
C GLU A 151 -5.41 5.15 -9.66
N PHE A 152 -5.92 4.02 -9.13
CA PHE A 152 -7.37 3.77 -9.08
C PHE A 152 -8.05 4.74 -8.09
N PRO A 153 -9.15 5.40 -8.47
CA PRO A 153 -9.74 6.45 -7.64
C PRO A 153 -10.30 5.89 -6.33
N ILE A 154 -10.15 6.68 -5.27
CA ILE A 154 -10.78 6.40 -3.98
C ILE A 154 -12.26 6.75 -4.06
N ASP A 155 -13.11 5.81 -3.65
CA ASP A 155 -14.53 6.03 -3.41
C ASP A 155 -14.76 6.42 -1.94
N GLU A 156 -14.76 7.72 -1.66
CA GLU A 156 -14.98 8.22 -0.30
C GLU A 156 -16.37 7.85 0.26
N VAL A 157 -17.38 7.73 -0.60
CA VAL A 157 -18.75 7.42 -0.15
C VAL A 157 -18.81 5.99 0.36
N ASP A 158 -18.26 5.04 -0.41
CA ASP A 158 -18.16 3.64 0.01
C ASP A 158 -17.28 3.48 1.27
N LEU A 159 -16.12 4.15 1.33
CA LEU A 159 -15.26 4.12 2.52
C LEU A 159 -16.00 4.58 3.78
N ASN A 160 -16.73 5.69 3.68
CA ASN A 160 -17.51 6.22 4.81
C ASN A 160 -18.65 5.27 5.20
N GLN A 161 -19.27 4.61 4.22
CA GLN A 161 -20.32 3.63 4.48
C GLN A 161 -19.77 2.39 5.21
N ARG A 162 -18.62 1.85 4.78
CA ARG A 162 -18.01 0.65 5.38
C ARG A 162 -17.47 0.89 6.79
N LEU A 163 -16.91 2.07 7.05
CA LEU A 163 -16.42 2.43 8.39
C LEU A 163 -17.55 2.83 9.34
N GLY A 164 -18.74 3.13 8.81
CA GLY A 164 -19.93 3.45 9.60
C GLY A 164 -19.86 4.80 10.30
N ALA A 165 -21.03 5.38 10.59
CA ALA A 165 -21.13 6.64 11.32
C ALA A 165 -21.23 6.45 12.85
N ASP A 166 -21.47 5.22 13.31
CA ASP A 166 -21.69 4.87 14.72
C ASP A 166 -20.40 4.56 15.49
N CYS A 167 -19.26 4.65 14.81
CA CYS A 167 -17.92 4.36 15.34
C CYS A 167 -17.69 2.91 15.78
N THR A 168 -18.60 1.98 15.51
CA THR A 168 -18.46 0.57 15.91
C THR A 168 -17.23 -0.05 15.27
N GLN A 169 -17.07 0.10 13.95
CA GLN A 169 -15.91 -0.41 13.22
C GLN A 169 -14.61 0.24 13.65
N VAL A 170 -14.59 1.58 13.75
CA VAL A 170 -13.37 2.32 14.14
C VAL A 170 -12.91 1.92 15.54
N ARG A 171 -13.83 1.80 16.51
CA ARG A 171 -13.50 1.34 17.86
C ARG A 171 -13.02 -0.11 17.88
N GLY A 172 -13.63 -0.98 17.07
CA GLY A 172 -13.19 -2.37 16.90
C GLY A 172 -11.73 -2.45 16.41
N ILE A 173 -11.40 -1.73 15.32
CA ILE A 173 -10.02 -1.66 14.80
C ILE A 173 -9.05 -1.22 15.89
N ILE A 174 -9.38 -0.15 16.61
CA ILE A 174 -8.51 0.36 17.68
C ILE A 174 -8.33 -0.69 18.78
N GLN A 175 -9.39 -1.34 19.22
CA GLN A 175 -9.34 -2.38 20.25
C GLN A 175 -8.54 -3.60 19.81
N ASP A 176 -8.76 -4.10 18.60
CA ASP A 176 -8.13 -5.32 18.07
C ASP A 176 -6.64 -5.14 17.81
N THR A 177 -6.20 -3.92 17.52
CA THR A 177 -4.81 -3.60 17.17
C THR A 177 -4.01 -2.93 18.29
N LEU A 178 -4.60 -2.83 19.48
CA LEU A 178 -4.04 -2.11 20.64
C LEU A 178 -2.59 -2.47 20.94
N ASP A 179 -2.31 -3.76 21.00
CA ASP A 179 -1.01 -4.31 21.35
C ASP A 179 -0.16 -4.67 20.12
N THR A 180 -0.69 -4.44 18.91
CA THR A 180 0.01 -4.76 17.67
C THR A 180 1.12 -3.75 17.40
N GLY A 181 2.36 -4.24 17.27
CA GLY A 181 3.50 -3.42 16.88
C GLY A 181 3.40 -2.91 15.44
N TYR A 182 4.08 -1.81 15.11
CA TYR A 182 4.12 -1.32 13.72
C TYR A 182 4.64 -2.39 12.75
N GLN A 183 5.62 -3.20 13.16
CA GLN A 183 6.13 -4.33 12.37
C GLN A 183 5.06 -5.38 12.06
N ASP A 184 4.28 -5.75 13.07
CA ASP A 184 3.17 -6.68 12.89
C ASP A 184 2.05 -6.08 12.03
N LEU A 185 1.74 -4.79 12.20
CA LEU A 185 0.81 -4.08 11.32
C LEU A 185 1.26 -4.15 9.86
N LEU A 186 2.54 -3.88 9.58
CA LEU A 186 3.11 -3.95 8.23
C LEU A 186 2.98 -5.37 7.65
N ARG A 187 3.40 -6.39 8.42
CA ARG A 187 3.35 -7.80 8.01
C ARG A 187 1.91 -8.26 7.75
N LEU A 188 0.99 -8.02 8.68
CA LEU A 188 -0.42 -8.41 8.55
C LEU A 188 -1.09 -7.69 7.37
N THR A 189 -0.77 -6.41 7.15
CA THR A 189 -1.26 -5.66 5.99
C THR A 189 -0.79 -6.30 4.69
N ALA A 190 0.50 -6.61 4.60
CA ALA A 190 1.08 -7.24 3.41
C ALA A 190 0.52 -8.65 3.15
N GLU A 191 0.39 -9.48 4.20
CA GLU A 191 -0.22 -10.81 4.13
C GLU A 191 -1.69 -10.74 3.65
N THR A 192 -2.45 -9.78 4.16
CA THR A 192 -3.85 -9.57 3.76
C THR A 192 -3.97 -9.20 2.29
N THR A 193 -3.09 -8.34 1.79
CA THR A 193 -3.05 -7.95 0.37
C THR A 193 -2.60 -9.10 -0.51
N PHE A 194 -1.56 -9.81 -0.11
CA PHE A 194 -1.06 -10.95 -0.86
C PHE A 194 -2.10 -12.08 -0.95
N SER A 195 -2.81 -12.35 0.15
CA SER A 195 -3.92 -13.30 0.19
C SER A 195 -5.03 -12.91 -0.79
N ALA A 196 -5.39 -11.63 -0.85
CA ALA A 196 -6.40 -11.15 -1.80
C ALA A 196 -5.97 -11.26 -3.26
N VAL A 197 -4.68 -11.04 -3.56
CA VAL A 197 -4.15 -11.28 -4.91
C VAL A 197 -4.31 -12.75 -5.31
N LYS A 198 -4.14 -13.68 -4.36
CA LYS A 198 -4.39 -15.11 -4.57
C LYS A 198 -5.87 -15.51 -4.51
N GLY A 199 -6.75 -14.59 -4.13
CA GLY A 199 -8.18 -14.83 -4.06
C GLY A 199 -8.80 -14.94 -5.44
N ASP A 200 -9.85 -15.75 -5.52
CA ASP A 200 -10.69 -15.87 -6.70
C ASP A 200 -11.38 -14.53 -7.01
N ILE A 201 -11.54 -14.24 -8.31
CA ILE A 201 -12.42 -13.15 -8.73
C ILE A 201 -13.84 -13.70 -8.78
N GLU A 202 -14.77 -13.07 -8.04
CA GLU A 202 -16.14 -13.55 -7.91
C GLU A 202 -16.80 -13.77 -9.29
N GLY A 203 -17.38 -14.96 -9.47
CA GLY A 203 -18.05 -15.34 -10.72
C GLY A 203 -17.10 -15.72 -11.87
N LEU A 204 -15.78 -15.71 -11.66
CA LEU A 204 -14.78 -16.01 -12.69
C LEU A 204 -13.86 -17.18 -12.27
N PRO A 205 -13.39 -18.01 -13.22
CA PRO A 205 -12.60 -19.21 -12.90
C PRO A 205 -11.10 -18.93 -12.73
N PHE A 206 -10.74 -17.78 -12.16
CA PHE A 206 -9.34 -17.35 -11.99
C PHE A 206 -9.20 -16.36 -10.83
N THR A 207 -7.96 -16.19 -10.37
CA THR A 207 -7.57 -15.30 -9.27
C THR A 207 -7.09 -13.95 -9.76
N TRP A 208 -6.89 -12.99 -8.85
CA TRP A 208 -6.26 -11.70 -9.15
C TRP A 208 -4.79 -11.82 -9.61
N GLU A 209 -4.18 -13.00 -9.51
CA GLU A 209 -2.85 -13.30 -10.07
C GLU A 209 -2.79 -13.15 -11.59
N VAL A 210 -3.94 -13.05 -12.27
CA VAL A 210 -3.98 -12.66 -13.70
C VAL A 210 -3.41 -11.26 -13.94
N PHE A 211 -3.42 -10.36 -12.93
CA PHE A 211 -2.73 -9.07 -12.96
C PHE A 211 -1.35 -9.18 -12.34
N TRP A 212 -1.26 -9.62 -11.08
CA TRP A 212 0.00 -9.66 -10.32
C TRP A 212 0.37 -11.10 -10.00
N LYS A 213 1.22 -11.70 -10.83
CA LYS A 213 1.57 -13.11 -10.69
C LYS A 213 2.80 -13.26 -9.80
N PRO A 214 2.70 -13.92 -8.63
CA PRO A 214 3.86 -14.24 -7.81
C PRO A 214 4.80 -15.21 -8.52
N ASP A 215 6.10 -15.12 -8.23
CA ASP A 215 7.05 -16.14 -8.67
C ASP A 215 6.83 -17.45 -7.91
N VAL A 216 7.19 -18.56 -8.56
CA VAL A 216 7.14 -19.89 -7.94
C VAL A 216 8.19 -20.04 -6.83
N ASN A 217 9.29 -19.28 -6.90
CA ASN A 217 10.33 -19.28 -5.88
C ASN A 217 10.04 -18.17 -4.86
N PRO A 218 9.88 -18.53 -3.58
CA PRO A 218 9.80 -17.57 -2.50
C PRO A 218 10.95 -16.54 -2.54
N GLY A 219 10.59 -15.25 -2.52
CA GLY A 219 11.53 -14.13 -2.43
C GLY A 219 12.05 -13.56 -3.77
N SER A 220 11.60 -14.13 -4.88
CA SER A 220 11.82 -13.60 -6.22
C SER A 220 10.80 -12.52 -6.58
N PHE A 221 11.12 -11.70 -7.57
CA PHE A 221 10.16 -10.78 -8.17
C PHE A 221 9.09 -11.57 -8.91
N GLY A 222 7.84 -11.16 -8.72
CA GLY A 222 6.74 -11.60 -9.56
C GLY A 222 6.81 -10.98 -10.96
N GLU A 223 5.78 -11.25 -11.75
CA GLU A 223 5.61 -10.70 -13.08
C GLU A 223 4.16 -10.26 -13.29
N TYR A 224 3.92 -9.43 -14.31
CA TYR A 224 2.57 -9.18 -14.74
C TYR A 224 1.98 -10.47 -15.34
N GLY A 225 0.79 -10.84 -14.87
CA GLY A 225 0.06 -12.00 -15.36
C GLY A 225 -0.53 -11.79 -16.75
N ALA A 226 -1.44 -12.67 -17.15
CA ALA A 226 -2.03 -12.66 -18.48
C ALA A 226 -2.84 -11.39 -18.81
N ALA A 227 -3.35 -10.68 -17.80
CA ALA A 227 -4.06 -9.42 -17.95
C ALA A 227 -3.11 -8.22 -18.07
N GLY A 228 -1.85 -8.34 -17.66
CA GLY A 228 -0.88 -7.25 -17.72
C GLY A 228 -1.18 -6.11 -16.73
N ASN A 229 -0.47 -4.99 -16.87
CA ASN A 229 -0.76 -3.75 -16.15
C ASN A 229 -1.99 -3.03 -16.77
N ASN A 230 -3.16 -3.66 -16.72
CA ASN A 230 -4.42 -3.16 -17.28
C ASN A 230 -5.56 -3.13 -16.24
N PHE A 231 -5.24 -3.05 -14.95
CA PHE A 231 -6.27 -2.93 -13.91
C PHE A 231 -7.19 -1.73 -14.20
N GLY A 232 -8.50 -1.93 -14.02
CA GLY A 232 -9.54 -0.93 -14.33
C GLY A 232 -9.81 -0.69 -15.82
N ARG A 233 -9.24 -1.48 -16.73
CA ARG A 233 -9.50 -1.38 -18.19
C ARG A 233 -10.05 -2.68 -18.74
N GLU A 234 -10.78 -2.56 -19.84
CA GLU A 234 -11.21 -3.73 -20.61
C GLU A 234 -9.99 -4.56 -21.00
N THR A 235 -9.96 -5.80 -20.50
CA THR A 235 -8.82 -6.69 -20.66
C THR A 235 -9.30 -8.08 -21.01
N ALA A 236 -8.84 -8.57 -22.17
CA ALA A 236 -9.19 -9.89 -22.68
C ALA A 236 -7.98 -10.82 -22.68
N PHE A 237 -8.03 -11.90 -21.90
CA PHE A 237 -6.95 -12.86 -21.75
C PHE A 237 -7.45 -14.31 -21.89
N LYS A 238 -6.52 -15.26 -21.96
CA LYS A 238 -6.87 -16.69 -22.02
C LYS A 238 -7.25 -17.18 -20.63
N CYS A 239 -8.45 -17.74 -20.48
CA CYS A 239 -8.83 -18.43 -19.26
C CYS A 239 -7.97 -19.70 -19.10
N ALA A 240 -7.57 -20.03 -17.87
CA ALA A 240 -7.06 -21.36 -17.58
C ALA A 240 -8.19 -22.39 -17.76
N ASN A 241 -7.86 -23.61 -18.23
CA ASN A 241 -8.72 -24.80 -18.19
C ASN A 241 -10.01 -24.84 -19.04
N VAL A 242 -10.16 -24.03 -20.09
CA VAL A 242 -11.28 -24.20 -21.03
C VAL A 242 -10.80 -24.19 -22.47
N ARG A 243 -11.25 -25.15 -23.30
CA ARG A 243 -10.77 -25.35 -24.67
C ARG A 243 -10.89 -24.10 -25.56
N ARG A 244 -11.90 -23.22 -25.37
CA ARG A 244 -12.08 -21.90 -26.03
C ARG A 244 -13.15 -21.00 -25.35
N PRO A 245 -12.80 -20.24 -24.30
CA PRO A 245 -13.30 -18.86 -24.20
C PRO A 245 -12.16 -17.91 -23.79
N ARG A 246 -12.26 -16.68 -24.29
CA ARG A 246 -11.47 -15.56 -23.76
C ARG A 246 -12.19 -15.07 -22.50
N CYS A 247 -11.43 -14.86 -21.44
CA CYS A 247 -11.90 -14.19 -20.25
C CYS A 247 -11.80 -12.69 -20.52
N VAL A 248 -12.84 -11.94 -20.20
CA VAL A 248 -12.90 -10.50 -20.43
C VAL A 248 -13.37 -9.85 -19.15
N LEU A 249 -12.58 -8.91 -18.64
CA LEU A 249 -13.03 -7.90 -17.67
C LEU A 249 -13.33 -6.63 -18.47
N LEU A 250 -14.40 -5.92 -18.10
CA LEU A 250 -14.85 -4.73 -18.83
C LEU A 250 -14.22 -3.45 -18.28
N ASN A 251 -14.35 -2.34 -19.02
CA ASN A 251 -14.10 -1.03 -18.41
C ASN A 251 -15.09 -0.81 -17.27
N ASP A 252 -14.62 -0.22 -16.16
CA ASP A 252 -15.45 0.09 -14.99
C ASP A 252 -16.18 -1.12 -14.40
N ASP A 253 -15.63 -2.32 -14.58
CA ASP A 253 -16.20 -3.55 -14.05
C ASP A 253 -16.32 -3.46 -12.51
N PRO A 254 -17.52 -3.72 -11.93
CA PRO A 254 -17.71 -3.69 -10.48
C PRO A 254 -16.70 -4.55 -9.71
N LEU A 255 -16.14 -5.59 -10.33
CA LEU A 255 -15.10 -6.44 -9.74
C LEU A 255 -13.80 -5.66 -9.47
N TYR A 256 -13.39 -4.77 -10.38
CA TYR A 256 -12.24 -3.89 -10.15
C TYR A 256 -12.51 -2.92 -9.02
N VAL A 257 -13.71 -2.32 -9.04
CA VAL A 257 -14.13 -1.32 -8.06
C VAL A 257 -14.15 -1.93 -6.66
N GLU A 258 -14.73 -3.12 -6.50
CA GLU A 258 -14.80 -3.78 -5.20
C GLU A 258 -13.41 -4.16 -4.67
N PHE A 259 -12.56 -4.75 -5.51
CA PHE A 259 -11.20 -5.09 -5.11
C PHE A 259 -10.41 -3.85 -4.66
N ALA A 260 -10.51 -2.74 -5.39
CA ALA A 260 -9.88 -1.49 -5.02
C ALA A 260 -10.46 -0.90 -3.72
N ARG A 261 -11.78 -0.93 -3.54
CA ARG A 261 -12.46 -0.49 -2.31
C ARG A 261 -11.96 -1.24 -1.08
N GLU A 262 -11.80 -2.56 -1.17
CA GLU A 262 -11.26 -3.35 -0.06
C GLU A 262 -9.81 -2.97 0.30
N ARG A 263 -8.96 -2.72 -0.70
CA ARG A 263 -7.57 -2.32 -0.46
C ARG A 263 -7.48 -0.92 0.13
N HIS A 264 -8.26 0.03 -0.39
CA HIS A 264 -8.36 1.38 0.16
C HIS A 264 -8.93 1.37 1.59
N LEU A 265 -9.91 0.51 1.87
CA LEU A 265 -10.43 0.31 3.22
C LEU A 265 -9.32 -0.19 4.15
N ASN A 266 -8.59 -1.23 3.74
CA ASN A 266 -7.46 -1.75 4.50
C ASN A 266 -6.42 -0.64 4.79
N ALA A 267 -6.12 0.20 3.80
CA ALA A 267 -5.19 1.32 3.93
C ALA A 267 -5.64 2.33 4.99
N VAL A 268 -6.94 2.63 5.05
CA VAL A 268 -7.53 3.49 6.08
C VAL A 268 -7.50 2.79 7.45
N GLN A 269 -7.86 1.51 7.53
CA GLN A 269 -7.89 0.75 8.78
C GLN A 269 -6.49 0.60 9.42
N THR A 270 -5.48 0.23 8.63
CA THR A 270 -4.09 0.13 9.11
C THR A 270 -3.53 1.49 9.53
N THR A 271 -3.96 2.57 8.86
CA THR A 271 -3.62 3.95 9.28
C THR A 271 -4.28 4.29 10.62
N ILE A 272 -5.55 3.96 10.83
CA ILE A 272 -6.26 4.15 12.11
C ILE A 272 -5.54 3.39 13.24
N ALA A 273 -5.14 2.14 13.00
CA ALA A 273 -4.38 1.35 13.97
C ALA A 273 -3.04 2.03 14.35
N ALA A 274 -2.28 2.50 13.35
CA ALA A 274 -1.04 3.22 13.57
C ALA A 274 -1.22 4.53 14.35
N LEU A 275 -2.27 5.30 14.05
CA LEU A 275 -2.65 6.52 14.78
C LEU A 275 -2.94 6.20 16.25
N ALA A 276 -3.81 5.21 16.49
CA ALA A 276 -4.25 4.83 17.83
C ALA A 276 -3.07 4.41 18.71
N ARG A 277 -2.13 3.65 18.14
CA ARG A 277 -0.89 3.25 18.80
C ARG A 277 -0.07 4.45 19.23
N LEU A 278 0.18 5.41 18.33
CA LEU A 278 1.00 6.58 18.67
C LEU A 278 0.34 7.44 19.75
N GLN A 279 -0.97 7.68 19.67
CA GLN A 279 -1.69 8.55 20.60
C GLN A 279 -1.72 7.96 22.01
N ARG A 280 -2.02 6.66 22.13
CA ARG A 280 -2.08 5.99 23.44
C ARG A 280 -0.71 5.84 24.09
N ALA A 281 0.36 5.66 23.30
CA ALA A 281 1.72 5.70 23.82
C ALA A 281 2.12 7.08 24.40
N GLY A 282 1.51 8.17 23.90
CA GLY A 282 1.74 9.53 24.42
C GLY A 282 0.88 9.93 25.61
N ALA A 283 -0.26 9.27 25.85
CA ALA A 283 -1.15 9.58 26.97
C ALA A 283 -0.69 8.99 28.32
N GLY A 284 0.24 8.03 28.29
CA GLY A 284 0.82 7.40 29.48
C GLY A 284 2.17 7.98 29.93
N SER A 285 2.64 9.05 29.28
CA SER A 285 3.92 9.73 29.56
C SER A 285 3.74 11.11 30.16
#